data_AF-M5FGT9-F1
#
_entry.id   AF-M5FGT9-F1
#
_cell.length_a   1.000
_cell.length_b   1.000
_cell.length_c   1.000
_cell.angle_alpha   90.00
_cell.angle_beta   90.00
_cell.angle_gamma   90.00
#
_symmetry.space_group_name_H-M   'P 1'
#
loop_
_entity.id
_entity.type
_entity.pdbx_description
1 polymer ?
#
loop_
_entity_poly.entity_id
_entity_poly.type
_entity_poly.pdbx_seq_one_letter_code
_entity_poly.pdbx_strand_id
1 'polypeptide(L)'
;MVGVDKVATERHVFDWFRKNRNAKRQVLIFVHGYNNSYADAVFRFAQIVHDAGTDAAPILFAWPSRAKVFDYLYDKESANYSRRALEDLILQASMSPDVDDVTILAHSMGTWLAAEALRGVAMRKNWIPAKVRNVVLASPDIDIDVFRRQFVEMGPNKPRFTIFTSTRDKALEFSRLLSGGISRVGGTDLTPYTAVLEELGVTVIDTSAIASGDPLGHNAYADSPEIVRLLAQRLGGRSLTAGEAKFSDRVTAAAASLGRPAKRKTAKGPVDSSEARKLLKREPVTSTGQIVDGQISY
;
A
#
# COMPACT_ATOMS: atom_id res chain seq x y z
N MET A 1 12.92 17.88 23.00
CA MET A 1 11.82 17.16 23.68
C MET A 1 10.61 17.27 22.75
N VAL A 2 10.09 16.16 22.22
CA VAL A 2 8.88 16.18 21.37
C VAL A 2 7.68 16.28 22.31
N GLY A 3 6.92 17.37 22.23
CA GLY A 3 5.68 17.53 23.00
C GLY A 3 4.53 16.80 22.33
N VAL A 4 3.63 16.20 23.12
CA VAL A 4 2.40 15.57 22.64
C VAL A 4 1.22 16.31 23.25
N ASP A 5 0.46 17.00 22.42
CA ASP A 5 -0.75 17.72 22.82
C ASP A 5 -1.98 17.05 22.25
N LYS A 6 -2.98 16.79 23.10
CA LYS A 6 -4.29 16.35 22.64
C LYS A 6 -4.99 17.54 22.00
N VAL A 7 -5.46 17.36 20.77
CA VAL A 7 -6.17 18.40 20.04
C VAL A 7 -7.67 18.31 20.36
N ALA A 8 -8.25 19.40 20.87
CA ALA A 8 -9.64 19.39 21.35
C ALA A 8 -10.70 19.47 20.23
N THR A 9 -10.35 19.97 19.04
CA THR A 9 -11.28 20.18 17.93
C THR A 9 -10.59 19.96 16.57
N GLU A 10 -11.38 19.67 15.54
CA GLU A 10 -10.90 19.55 14.16
C GLU A 10 -10.24 20.86 13.65
N ARG A 11 -10.76 22.02 14.08
CA ARG A 11 -10.18 23.32 13.73
C ARG A 11 -8.73 23.45 14.18
N HIS A 12 -8.41 22.99 15.39
CA HIS A 12 -7.05 23.01 15.89
C HIS A 12 -6.12 22.06 15.11
N VAL A 13 -6.63 20.94 14.58
CA VAL A 13 -5.86 20.06 13.68
C VAL A 13 -5.51 20.79 12.39
N PHE A 14 -6.47 21.50 11.79
CA PHE A 14 -6.21 22.30 10.59
C PHE A 14 -5.26 23.47 10.86
N ASP A 15 -5.36 24.13 12.01
CA ASP A 15 -4.43 25.20 12.41
C ASP A 15 -3.02 24.65 12.61
N TRP A 16 -2.87 23.49 13.24
CA TRP A 16 -1.58 22.82 13.35
C TRP A 16 -1.03 22.47 11.96
N PHE A 17 -1.85 21.88 11.09
CA PHE A 17 -1.42 21.53 9.74
C PHE A 17 -1.01 22.75 8.93
N ARG A 18 -1.77 23.85 8.95
CA ARG A 18 -1.40 25.11 8.27
C ARG A 18 -0.06 25.67 8.74
N LYS A 19 0.28 25.50 10.01
CA LYS A 19 1.54 25.96 10.60
C LYS A 19 2.73 25.05 10.26
N ASN A 20 2.50 23.75 10.09
CA ASN A 20 3.55 22.73 9.97
C ASN A 20 3.70 22.11 8.57
N ARG A 21 2.76 22.37 7.65
CA ARG A 21 2.83 21.84 6.27
C ARG A 21 4.00 22.44 5.49
N ASN A 22 4.51 21.66 4.54
CA ASN A 22 5.47 22.17 3.56
C ASN A 22 4.80 23.10 2.53
N ALA A 23 5.62 23.81 1.74
CA ALA A 23 5.14 24.74 0.70
C ALA A 23 4.30 24.05 -0.39
N LYS A 24 4.53 22.75 -0.61
CA LYS A 24 3.80 21.91 -1.56
C LYS A 24 2.47 21.36 -1.01
N ARG A 25 2.13 21.67 0.25
CA ARG A 25 0.88 21.24 0.91
C ARG A 25 0.66 19.73 0.86
N GLN A 26 1.72 18.97 1.08
CA GLN A 26 1.71 17.51 0.97
C GLN A 26 1.43 16.85 2.32
N VAL A 27 0.67 15.76 2.27
CA VAL A 27 0.35 14.92 3.42
C VAL A 27 0.81 13.49 3.13
N LEU A 28 1.47 12.89 4.12
CA LEU A 28 1.77 11.46 4.15
C LEU A 28 0.90 10.78 5.21
N ILE A 29 -0.06 9.98 4.77
CA ILE A 29 -0.90 9.16 5.66
C ILE A 29 -0.24 7.80 5.80
N PHE A 30 0.11 7.38 7.02
CA PHE A 30 0.62 6.05 7.31
C PHE A 30 -0.43 5.18 8.00
N VAL A 31 -0.64 3.98 7.45
CA VAL A 31 -1.53 2.94 8.01
C VAL A 31 -0.66 1.77 8.44
N HIS A 32 -0.51 1.60 9.75
CA HIS A 32 0.35 0.54 10.31
C HIS A 32 -0.23 -0.86 10.08
N GLY A 33 0.63 -1.88 10.22
CA GLY A 33 0.27 -3.29 10.14
C GLY A 33 -0.23 -3.91 11.44
N TYR A 34 -0.48 -5.21 11.39
CA TYR A 34 -0.88 -6.07 12.51
C TYR A 34 0.10 -6.04 13.68
N ASN A 35 -0.39 -6.31 14.90
CA ASN A 35 0.43 -6.52 16.10
C ASN A 35 1.34 -5.34 16.49
N ASN A 36 0.90 -4.10 16.27
CA ASN A 36 1.61 -2.90 16.71
C ASN A 36 0.88 -2.22 17.87
N SER A 37 1.60 -1.77 18.90
CA SER A 37 1.04 -0.79 19.82
C SER A 37 0.98 0.59 19.16
N TYR A 38 0.19 1.52 19.72
CA TYR A 38 0.19 2.91 19.26
C TYR A 38 1.60 3.52 19.30
N ALA A 39 2.37 3.24 20.36
CA ALA A 39 3.72 3.74 20.50
C ALA A 39 4.66 3.18 19.42
N ASP A 40 4.53 1.89 19.09
CA ASP A 40 5.30 1.27 18.00
C ASP A 40 4.96 1.90 16.66
N ALA A 41 3.67 2.10 16.38
CA ALA A 41 3.22 2.72 15.14
C ALA A 41 3.74 4.18 15.00
N VAL A 42 3.72 4.96 16.09
CA VAL A 42 4.30 6.32 16.11
C VAL A 42 5.81 6.27 15.88
N PHE A 43 6.52 5.40 16.59
CA PHE A 43 7.98 5.29 16.46
C PHE A 43 8.39 4.88 15.05
N ARG A 44 7.76 3.83 14.50
CA ARG A 44 8.00 3.36 13.13
C ARG A 44 7.73 4.44 12.11
N PHE A 45 6.63 5.18 12.26
CA PHE A 45 6.33 6.23 11.31
C PHE A 45 7.33 7.40 11.38
N ALA A 46 7.75 7.77 12.59
CA ALA A 46 8.79 8.77 12.78
C ALA A 46 10.12 8.35 12.13
N GLN A 47 10.51 7.08 12.26
CA GLN A 47 11.68 6.53 11.56
C GLN A 47 11.53 6.64 10.04
N ILE A 48 10.40 6.19 9.49
CA ILE A 48 10.14 6.26 8.04
C ILE A 48 10.23 7.70 7.53
N VAL A 49 9.62 8.66 8.24
CA VAL A 49 9.66 10.08 7.86
C VAL A 49 11.09 10.62 7.92
N HIS A 50 11.82 10.30 8.99
CA HIS A 50 13.19 10.72 9.19
C HIS A 50 14.12 10.17 8.11
N ASP A 51 14.08 8.86 7.88
CA ASP A 51 14.95 8.17 6.95
C ASP A 51 14.61 8.54 5.49
N ALA A 52 13.32 8.78 5.19
CA ALA A 52 12.90 9.29 3.89
C ALA A 52 13.30 10.76 3.67
N GLY A 53 13.63 11.51 4.72
CA GLY A 53 13.93 12.95 4.60
C GLY A 53 12.79 13.74 3.95
N THR A 54 11.54 13.26 4.09
CA THR A 54 10.36 13.94 3.57
C THR A 54 9.91 15.04 4.52
N ASP A 55 9.50 16.17 3.98
CA ASP A 55 8.90 17.29 4.73
C ASP A 55 7.36 17.32 4.59
N ALA A 56 6.76 16.32 3.93
CA ALA A 56 5.31 16.16 3.89
C ALA A 56 4.76 15.99 5.31
N ALA A 57 3.61 16.58 5.59
CA ALA A 57 3.03 16.52 6.93
C ALA A 57 2.63 15.06 7.26
N PRO A 58 3.17 14.48 8.35
CA PRO A 58 2.89 13.11 8.71
C PRO A 58 1.53 12.99 9.42
N ILE A 59 0.69 12.05 8.96
CA ILE A 59 -0.54 11.65 9.64
C ILE A 59 -0.48 10.14 9.88
N LEU A 60 -0.46 9.72 11.15
CA LEU A 60 -0.62 8.31 11.51
C LEU A 60 -2.11 7.98 11.63
N PHE A 61 -2.58 7.01 10.85
CA PHE A 61 -3.87 6.37 11.08
C PHE A 61 -3.65 5.14 11.98
N ALA A 62 -4.00 5.29 13.25
CA ALA A 62 -3.92 4.22 14.23
C ALA A 62 -5.25 3.48 14.35
N TRP A 63 -5.24 2.16 14.16
CA TRP A 63 -6.40 1.28 14.32
C TRP A 63 -6.12 0.24 15.42
N PRO A 64 -7.15 -0.35 16.05
CA PRO A 64 -6.96 -1.22 17.20
C PRO A 64 -6.40 -2.59 16.78
N SER A 65 -5.10 -2.67 16.54
CA SER A 65 -4.38 -3.95 16.46
C SER A 65 -3.98 -4.39 17.87
N ARG A 66 -4.49 -5.53 18.33
CA ARG A 66 -4.05 -6.11 19.59
C ARG A 66 -2.65 -6.67 19.38
N ALA A 67 -1.69 -6.19 20.15
CA ALA A 67 -0.30 -6.63 20.13
C ALA A 67 -0.11 -8.08 20.64
N LYS A 68 -0.91 -9.04 20.14
CA LYS A 68 -0.87 -10.47 20.46
C LYS A 68 -1.02 -11.33 19.21
N VAL A 69 -0.07 -12.25 19.00
CA VAL A 69 0.06 -13.13 17.83
C VAL A 69 -1.17 -14.01 17.54
N PHE A 70 -1.99 -14.36 18.54
CA PHE A 70 -3.17 -15.23 18.38
C PHE A 70 -4.46 -14.48 17.99
N ASP A 71 -4.43 -13.15 17.89
CA ASP A 71 -5.60 -12.31 17.62
C ASP A 71 -5.73 -11.92 16.13
N TYR A 72 -5.06 -12.61 15.20
CA TYR A 72 -5.11 -12.30 13.75
C TYR A 72 -6.54 -12.13 13.22
N LEU A 73 -7.48 -12.98 13.66
CA LEU A 73 -8.88 -12.87 13.29
C LEU A 73 -9.56 -11.63 13.89
N TYR A 74 -9.24 -11.31 15.15
CA TYR A 74 -9.74 -10.11 15.82
C TYR A 74 -9.20 -8.83 15.19
N ASP A 75 -7.92 -8.81 14.81
CA ASP A 75 -7.29 -7.66 14.16
C ASP A 75 -7.83 -7.46 12.75
N LYS A 76 -8.20 -8.54 12.03
CA LYS A 76 -8.94 -8.45 10.77
C LYS A 76 -10.31 -7.78 10.97
N GLU A 77 -11.07 -8.18 11.99
CA GLU A 77 -12.35 -7.55 12.33
C GLU A 77 -12.19 -6.08 12.78
N SER A 78 -11.12 -5.78 13.50
CA SER A 78 -10.79 -4.42 13.96
C SER A 78 -10.34 -3.50 12.84
N ALA A 79 -9.58 -4.03 11.88
CA ALA A 79 -9.25 -3.34 10.63
C ALA A 79 -10.53 -3.08 9.82
N ASN A 80 -11.38 -4.11 9.64
CA ASN A 80 -12.70 -3.99 9.00
C ASN A 80 -13.53 -2.87 9.64
N TYR A 81 -13.61 -2.83 10.97
CA TYR A 81 -14.30 -1.78 11.72
C TYR A 81 -13.75 -0.38 11.44
N SER A 82 -12.42 -0.27 11.29
CA SER A 82 -11.72 1.01 11.11
C SER A 82 -11.80 1.58 9.69
N ARG A 83 -12.30 0.80 8.70
CA ARG A 83 -12.33 1.18 7.28
C ARG A 83 -12.99 2.54 7.04
N ARG A 84 -14.11 2.79 7.72
CA ARG A 84 -14.91 4.01 7.52
C ARG A 84 -14.18 5.24 8.04
N ALA A 85 -13.47 5.11 9.16
CA ALA A 85 -12.67 6.19 9.70
C ALA A 85 -11.50 6.55 8.76
N LEU A 86 -10.87 5.55 8.13
CA LEU A 86 -9.82 5.81 7.14
C LEU A 86 -10.39 6.47 5.87
N GLU A 87 -11.56 6.03 5.38
CA GLU A 87 -12.26 6.71 4.28
C GLU A 87 -12.50 8.20 4.59
N ASP A 88 -12.97 8.49 5.80
CA ASP A 88 -13.26 9.85 6.23
C ASP A 88 -12.00 10.70 6.36
N LEU A 89 -10.90 10.13 6.88
CA LEU A 89 -9.61 10.80 6.89
C LEU A 89 -9.11 11.13 5.47
N ILE A 90 -9.17 10.16 4.55
CA ILE A 90 -8.75 10.36 3.16
C ILE A 90 -9.57 11.48 2.51
N LEU A 91 -10.89 11.48 2.74
CA LEU A 91 -11.79 12.51 2.22
C LEU A 91 -11.51 13.88 2.85
N GLN A 92 -11.38 13.97 4.18
CA GLN A 92 -11.10 15.22 4.88
C GLN A 92 -9.77 15.84 4.40
N ALA A 93 -8.71 15.04 4.32
CA ALA A 93 -7.42 15.49 3.81
C ALA A 93 -7.54 15.96 2.36
N SER A 94 -8.21 15.19 1.49
CA SER A 94 -8.31 15.52 0.06
C SER A 94 -9.23 16.71 -0.25
N MET A 95 -10.28 16.92 0.53
CA MET A 95 -11.22 18.03 0.35
C MET A 95 -10.71 19.34 0.97
N SER A 96 -9.72 19.27 1.87
CA SER A 96 -9.14 20.47 2.47
C SER A 96 -8.46 21.35 1.42
N PRO A 97 -8.73 22.68 1.40
CA PRO A 97 -8.01 23.61 0.52
C PRO A 97 -6.54 23.77 0.93
N ASP A 98 -6.18 23.34 2.13
CA ASP A 98 -4.83 23.43 2.65
C ASP A 98 -3.91 22.29 2.22
N VAL A 99 -4.46 21.26 1.56
CA VAL A 99 -3.76 20.06 1.07
C VAL A 99 -3.83 20.02 -0.46
N ASP A 100 -2.71 19.78 -1.12
CA ASP A 100 -2.64 19.60 -2.59
C ASP A 100 -2.31 18.17 -3.01
N ASP A 101 -1.66 17.40 -2.13
CA ASP A 101 -1.12 16.08 -2.43
C ASP A 101 -1.26 15.16 -1.22
N VAL A 102 -1.90 14.02 -1.43
CA VAL A 102 -2.06 12.96 -0.45
C VAL A 102 -1.34 11.72 -0.96
N THR A 103 -0.38 11.26 -0.18
CA THR A 103 0.26 9.96 -0.35
C THR A 103 -0.12 9.05 0.82
N ILE A 104 -0.55 7.83 0.51
CA ILE A 104 -0.89 6.82 1.52
C ILE A 104 0.22 5.77 1.51
N LEU A 105 0.84 5.53 2.66
CA LEU A 105 1.75 4.41 2.90
C LEU A 105 1.07 3.43 3.85
N ALA A 106 0.92 2.18 3.44
CA ALA A 106 0.33 1.14 4.27
C ALA A 106 1.26 -0.06 4.34
N HIS A 107 1.28 -0.73 5.49
CA HIS A 107 2.14 -1.91 5.72
C HIS A 107 1.33 -3.12 6.16
N SER A 108 1.69 -4.30 5.67
CA SER A 108 1.11 -5.59 6.10
C SER A 108 -0.42 -5.59 6.04
N MET A 109 -1.12 -5.98 7.11
CA MET A 109 -2.59 -5.93 7.20
C MET A 109 -3.17 -4.51 7.00
N GLY A 110 -2.41 -3.46 7.27
CA GLY A 110 -2.80 -2.08 6.98
C GLY A 110 -3.00 -1.84 5.47
N THR A 111 -2.37 -2.62 4.59
CA THR A 111 -2.59 -2.51 3.15
C THR A 111 -3.98 -2.96 2.73
N TRP A 112 -4.50 -4.02 3.36
CA TRP A 112 -5.88 -4.47 3.14
C TRP A 112 -6.86 -3.35 3.51
N LEU A 113 -6.64 -2.71 4.67
CA LEU A 113 -7.45 -1.60 5.16
C LEU A 113 -7.40 -0.39 4.23
N ALA A 114 -6.21 -0.01 3.76
CA ALA A 114 -6.04 1.10 2.83
C ALA A 114 -6.72 0.84 1.47
N ALA A 115 -6.57 -0.37 0.92
CA ALA A 115 -7.24 -0.77 -0.32
C ALA A 115 -8.77 -0.76 -0.16
N GLU A 116 -9.29 -1.30 0.94
CA GLU A 116 -10.73 -1.31 1.21
C GLU A 116 -11.29 0.10 1.42
N ALA A 117 -10.59 0.98 2.13
CA ALA A 117 -11.01 2.37 2.30
C ALA A 117 -11.02 3.13 0.98
N LEU A 118 -10.01 2.97 0.12
CA LEU A 118 -9.99 3.61 -1.21
C LEU A 118 -11.15 3.13 -2.10
N ARG A 119 -11.42 1.83 -2.07
CA ARG A 119 -12.57 1.22 -2.73
C ARG A 119 -13.90 1.78 -2.18
N GLY A 120 -14.03 1.90 -0.85
CA GLY A 120 -15.20 2.50 -0.20
C GLY A 120 -15.42 3.97 -0.58
N VAL A 121 -14.34 4.77 -0.65
CA VAL A 121 -14.37 6.14 -1.18
C VAL A 121 -14.86 6.15 -2.62
N ALA A 122 -14.29 5.30 -3.49
CA ALA A 122 -14.66 5.23 -4.89
C ALA A 122 -16.14 4.86 -5.07
N MET A 123 -16.67 3.89 -4.32
CA MET A 123 -18.08 3.52 -4.39
C MET A 123 -19.02 4.63 -3.90
N ARG A 124 -18.66 5.32 -2.81
CA ARG A 124 -19.51 6.35 -2.20
C ARG A 124 -19.51 7.66 -2.98
N LYS A 125 -18.38 8.01 -3.60
CA LYS A 125 -18.20 9.26 -4.33
C LYS A 125 -18.31 9.08 -5.83
N ASN A 126 -18.26 7.84 -6.33
CA ASN A 126 -18.12 7.48 -7.74
C ASN A 126 -16.77 7.90 -8.37
N TRP A 127 -15.78 8.24 -7.55
CA TRP A 127 -14.39 8.56 -7.93
C TRP A 127 -13.47 8.57 -6.70
N ILE A 128 -12.16 8.45 -6.91
CA ILE A 128 -11.14 8.73 -5.88
C ILE A 128 -10.66 10.18 -6.04
N PRO A 129 -10.55 10.96 -4.95
CA PRO A 129 -10.02 12.32 -5.00
C PRO A 129 -8.69 12.42 -5.75
N ALA A 130 -8.61 13.29 -6.76
CA ALA A 130 -7.40 13.48 -7.59
C ALA A 130 -6.16 13.94 -6.79
N LYS A 131 -6.37 14.46 -5.56
CA LYS A 131 -5.29 14.76 -4.63
C LYS A 131 -4.65 13.52 -4.01
N VAL A 132 -5.36 12.39 -3.95
CA VAL A 132 -4.77 11.08 -3.64
C VAL A 132 -4.00 10.63 -4.86
N ARG A 133 -2.69 10.90 -4.87
CA ARG A 133 -1.85 10.66 -6.05
C ARG A 133 -1.10 9.35 -5.99
N ASN A 134 -0.65 8.97 -4.79
CA ASN A 134 0.20 7.82 -4.59
C ASN A 134 -0.32 6.93 -3.45
N VAL A 135 -0.31 5.63 -3.70
CA VAL A 135 -0.61 4.61 -2.69
C VAL A 135 0.53 3.61 -2.70
N VAL A 136 1.17 3.43 -1.55
CA VAL A 136 2.28 2.51 -1.37
C VAL A 136 1.85 1.40 -0.44
N LEU A 137 1.89 0.16 -0.92
CA LEU A 137 1.54 -1.03 -0.17
C LEU A 137 2.82 -1.83 0.09
N ALA A 138 3.29 -1.82 1.33
CA ALA A 138 4.49 -2.53 1.75
C ALA A 138 4.12 -3.90 2.33
N SER A 139 4.70 -4.97 1.79
CA SER A 139 4.43 -6.36 2.15
C SER A 139 2.92 -6.66 2.28
N PRO A 140 2.09 -6.39 1.26
CA PRO A 140 0.65 -6.40 1.42
C PRO A 140 0.10 -7.75 1.84
N ASP A 141 -0.59 -7.77 2.99
CA ASP A 141 -1.32 -8.94 3.46
C ASP A 141 -2.76 -8.93 2.92
N ILE A 142 -2.88 -9.03 1.60
CA ILE A 142 -4.15 -9.06 0.88
C ILE A 142 -4.18 -10.31 0.03
N ASP A 143 -5.30 -11.01 0.04
CA ASP A 143 -5.61 -12.03 -0.98
C ASP A 143 -5.54 -11.39 -2.38
N ILE A 144 -4.94 -12.10 -3.35
CA ILE A 144 -4.72 -11.56 -4.70
C ILE A 144 -6.01 -11.27 -5.46
N ASP A 145 -7.03 -12.12 -5.32
CA ASP A 145 -8.34 -11.95 -5.96
C ASP A 145 -9.14 -10.85 -5.27
N VAL A 146 -9.03 -10.75 -3.95
CA VAL A 146 -9.59 -9.61 -3.19
C VAL A 146 -8.96 -8.31 -3.65
N PHE A 147 -7.62 -8.22 -3.73
CA PHE A 147 -6.95 -7.01 -4.18
C PHE A 147 -7.36 -6.65 -5.61
N ARG A 148 -7.39 -7.63 -6.52
CA ARG A 148 -7.84 -7.43 -7.90
C ARG A 148 -9.26 -6.87 -7.93
N ARG A 149 -10.17 -7.42 -7.14
CA ARG A 149 -11.56 -6.95 -7.06
C ARG A 149 -11.64 -5.52 -6.52
N GLN A 150 -10.97 -5.24 -5.40
CA GLN A 150 -10.90 -3.92 -4.81
C GLN A 150 -10.37 -2.89 -5.80
N PHE A 151 -9.28 -3.24 -6.50
CA PHE A 151 -8.66 -2.38 -7.51
C PHE A 151 -9.61 -2.09 -8.67
N VAL A 152 -10.29 -3.09 -9.22
CA VAL A 152 -11.25 -2.88 -10.32
C VAL A 152 -12.42 -1.99 -9.87
N GLU A 153 -12.96 -2.23 -8.67
CA GLU A 153 -14.10 -1.47 -8.12
C GLU A 153 -13.76 -0.02 -7.75
N MET A 154 -12.47 0.37 -7.72
CA MET A 154 -12.06 1.78 -7.61
C MET A 154 -12.36 2.61 -8.86
N GLY A 155 -12.73 1.98 -9.99
CA GLY A 155 -13.03 2.67 -11.24
C GLY A 155 -11.77 3.13 -12.00
N PRO A 156 -11.90 3.85 -13.13
CA PRO A 156 -10.76 4.16 -14.00
C PRO A 156 -9.79 5.19 -13.42
N ASN A 157 -10.27 6.12 -12.60
CA ASN A 157 -9.48 7.23 -12.05
C ASN A 157 -8.84 6.84 -10.71
N LYS A 158 -7.82 5.98 -10.78
CA LYS A 158 -7.10 5.46 -9.61
C LYS A 158 -5.84 6.27 -9.30
N PRO A 159 -5.41 6.32 -8.02
CA PRO A 159 -4.06 6.77 -7.69
C PRO A 159 -3.02 5.81 -8.29
N ARG A 160 -1.77 6.26 -8.37
CA ARG A 160 -0.66 5.36 -8.74
C ARG A 160 -0.31 4.46 -7.57
N PHE A 161 -0.30 3.16 -7.79
CA PHE A 161 0.06 2.17 -6.77
C PHE A 161 1.55 1.80 -6.89
N THR A 162 2.20 1.59 -5.75
CA THR A 162 3.51 0.95 -5.65
C THR A 162 3.42 -0.17 -4.63
N ILE A 163 3.75 -1.39 -5.04
CA ILE A 163 3.62 -2.60 -4.23
C ILE A 163 5.01 -3.16 -3.99
N PHE A 164 5.42 -3.25 -2.73
CA PHE A 164 6.63 -3.98 -2.35
C PHE A 164 6.26 -5.41 -1.99
N THR A 165 6.83 -6.38 -2.71
CA THR A 165 6.62 -7.81 -2.49
C THR A 165 7.91 -8.47 -2.00
N SER A 166 7.79 -9.58 -1.28
CA SER A 166 8.91 -10.46 -0.95
C SER A 166 8.41 -11.91 -0.90
N THR A 167 8.95 -12.74 -1.79
CA THR A 167 8.70 -14.19 -1.83
C THR A 167 9.35 -14.95 -0.65
N ARG A 168 10.12 -14.25 0.19
CA ARG A 168 10.79 -14.80 1.39
C ARG A 168 10.17 -14.29 2.69
N ASP A 169 9.03 -13.61 2.62
CA ASP A 169 8.32 -13.09 3.78
C ASP A 169 7.62 -14.22 4.55
N LYS A 170 8.18 -14.59 5.70
CA LYS A 170 7.66 -15.66 6.55
C LYS A 170 6.38 -15.27 7.27
N ALA A 171 6.16 -13.97 7.52
CA ALA A 171 4.92 -13.51 8.13
C ALA A 171 3.74 -13.67 7.16
N LEU A 172 3.95 -13.38 5.88
CA LEU A 172 2.95 -13.62 4.85
C LEU A 172 2.74 -15.11 4.56
N GLU A 173 3.78 -15.94 4.67
CA GLU A 173 3.64 -17.40 4.60
C GLU A 173 2.75 -17.93 5.74
N PHE A 174 2.94 -17.43 6.95
CA PHE A 174 2.08 -17.74 8.09
C PHE A 174 0.64 -17.23 7.89
N SER A 175 0.46 -16.02 7.37
CA SER A 175 -0.87 -15.48 7.03
C SER A 175 -1.58 -16.32 5.96
N ARG A 176 -0.84 -16.80 4.94
CA ARG A 176 -1.36 -17.75 3.94
C ARG A 176 -1.85 -19.03 4.60
N LEU A 177 -1.08 -19.61 5.52
CA LEU A 177 -1.47 -20.81 6.26
C LEU A 177 -2.78 -20.58 7.05
N LEU A 178 -2.87 -19.48 7.80
CA LEU A 178 -4.04 -19.16 8.61
C LEU A 178 -5.31 -18.89 7.79
N SER A 179 -5.18 -18.50 6.52
CA SER A 179 -6.33 -18.28 5.62
C SER A 179 -6.52 -19.40 4.61
N GLY A 180 -6.21 -20.63 5.00
CA GLY A 180 -6.55 -21.82 4.20
C GLY A 180 -5.69 -22.01 2.96
N GLY A 181 -4.46 -21.48 2.94
CA GLY A 181 -3.52 -21.65 1.83
C GLY A 181 -3.62 -20.59 0.73
N ILE A 182 -4.43 -19.55 0.90
CA ILE A 182 -4.65 -18.54 -0.14
C ILE A 182 -3.45 -17.58 -0.28
N SER A 183 -2.97 -17.43 -1.51
CA SER A 183 -1.84 -16.58 -1.87
C SER A 183 -2.07 -15.11 -1.52
N ARG A 184 -1.05 -14.48 -0.92
CA ARG A 184 -1.04 -13.06 -0.58
C ARG A 184 -0.28 -12.25 -1.63
N VAL A 185 -0.77 -11.06 -1.95
CA VAL A 185 -0.13 -10.13 -2.89
C VAL A 185 1.32 -9.90 -2.51
N GLY A 186 1.62 -9.64 -1.24
CA GLY A 186 2.98 -9.38 -0.78
C GLY A 186 3.92 -10.59 -0.87
N GLY A 187 3.41 -11.82 -0.84
CA GLY A 187 4.20 -13.05 -0.83
C GLY A 187 4.26 -13.77 -2.18
N THR A 188 3.59 -13.24 -3.20
CA THR A 188 3.48 -13.86 -4.53
C THR A 188 4.50 -13.25 -5.49
N ASP A 189 5.10 -14.09 -6.36
CA ASP A 189 5.93 -13.60 -7.46
C ASP A 189 5.07 -12.93 -8.53
N LEU A 190 5.02 -11.60 -8.48
CA LEU A 190 4.28 -10.78 -9.43
C LEU A 190 5.12 -10.37 -10.65
N THR A 191 6.40 -10.78 -10.74
CA THR A 191 7.29 -10.47 -11.86
C THR A 191 6.67 -10.77 -13.23
N PRO A 192 5.96 -11.91 -13.43
CA PRO A 192 5.34 -12.22 -14.72
C PRO A 192 4.24 -11.23 -15.16
N TYR A 193 3.66 -10.47 -14.21
CA TYR A 193 2.53 -9.57 -14.46
C TYR A 193 2.92 -8.08 -14.47
N THR A 194 4.19 -7.77 -14.22
CA THR A 194 4.73 -6.40 -14.09
C THR A 194 4.32 -5.48 -15.24
N ALA A 195 4.51 -5.90 -16.50
CA ALA A 195 4.17 -5.07 -17.66
C ALA A 195 2.68 -4.66 -17.70
N VAL A 196 1.77 -5.58 -17.36
CA VAL A 196 0.33 -5.30 -17.39
C VAL A 196 -0.10 -4.50 -16.15
N LEU A 197 0.53 -4.74 -15.00
CA LEU A 197 0.32 -3.93 -13.80
C LEU A 197 0.80 -2.49 -14.02
N GLU A 198 1.92 -2.29 -14.72
CA GLU A 198 2.42 -0.95 -15.09
C GLU A 198 1.44 -0.22 -16.01
N GLU A 199 0.86 -0.89 -17.01
CA GLU A 199 -0.21 -0.31 -17.86
C GLU A 199 -1.43 0.16 -17.04
N LEU A 200 -1.67 -0.44 -15.88
CA LEU A 200 -2.74 -0.09 -14.95
C LEU A 200 -2.33 0.94 -13.88
N GLY A 201 -1.11 1.47 -13.95
CA GLY A 201 -0.58 2.42 -12.96
C GLY A 201 -0.15 1.76 -11.64
N VAL A 202 0.15 0.46 -11.66
CA VAL A 202 0.67 -0.32 -10.53
C VAL A 202 2.13 -0.67 -10.79
N THR A 203 3.03 -0.09 -10.00
CA THR A 203 4.45 -0.48 -10.00
C THR A 203 4.68 -1.57 -8.97
N VAL A 204 5.34 -2.66 -9.34
CA VAL A 204 5.73 -3.74 -8.41
C VAL A 204 7.23 -3.70 -8.20
N ILE A 205 7.66 -3.78 -6.93
CA ILE A 205 9.06 -3.85 -6.53
C ILE A 205 9.27 -5.13 -5.73
N ASP A 206 10.07 -6.03 -6.28
CA ASP A 206 10.51 -7.23 -5.56
C ASP A 206 11.67 -6.92 -4.62
N THR A 207 11.46 -7.21 -3.34
CA THR A 207 12.41 -7.01 -2.23
C THR A 207 12.98 -8.34 -1.72
N SER A 208 12.67 -9.48 -2.37
CA SER A 208 13.10 -10.82 -1.95
C SER A 208 14.61 -10.99 -1.79
N ALA A 209 15.41 -10.18 -2.51
CA ALA A 209 16.86 -10.20 -2.45
C ALA A 209 17.45 -9.35 -1.31
N ILE A 210 16.64 -8.50 -0.67
CA ILE A 210 17.07 -7.59 0.39
C ILE A 210 17.12 -8.37 1.71
N ALA A 211 18.26 -8.27 2.40
CA ALA A 211 18.38 -8.81 3.75
C ALA A 211 17.54 -7.95 4.69
N SER A 212 16.57 -8.57 5.35
CA SER A 212 15.79 -7.90 6.41
C SER A 212 16.54 -7.97 7.73
N GLY A 213 16.49 -6.90 8.52
CA GLY A 213 16.95 -6.91 9.90
C GLY A 213 16.00 -7.66 10.84
N ASP A 214 14.77 -7.93 10.39
CA ASP A 214 13.80 -8.74 11.13
C ASP A 214 13.87 -10.24 10.80
N PRO A 215 13.66 -11.15 11.78
CA PRO A 215 13.70 -12.60 11.56
C PRO A 215 12.65 -13.14 10.58
N LEU A 216 11.62 -12.34 10.28
CA LEU A 216 10.47 -12.73 9.47
C LEU A 216 10.57 -12.27 8.00
N GLY A 217 11.52 -11.39 7.66
CA GLY A 217 11.62 -10.80 6.32
C GLY A 217 10.51 -9.79 5.99
N HIS A 218 9.71 -9.38 6.96
CA HIS A 218 8.45 -8.66 6.76
C HIS A 218 8.62 -7.13 6.69
N ASN A 219 9.72 -6.65 7.26
CA ASN A 219 10.10 -5.24 7.28
C ASN A 219 11.21 -4.89 6.29
N ALA A 220 11.55 -5.79 5.36
CA ALA A 220 12.62 -5.59 4.38
C ALA A 220 12.48 -4.29 3.56
N TYR A 221 11.25 -3.77 3.40
CA TYR A 221 10.99 -2.48 2.75
C TYR A 221 11.55 -1.28 3.54
N ALA A 222 11.51 -1.34 4.88
CA ALA A 222 11.94 -0.25 5.75
C ALA A 222 13.44 -0.31 6.04
N ASP A 223 14.02 -1.51 6.02
CA ASP A 223 15.43 -1.75 6.30
C ASP A 223 16.36 -1.45 5.10
N SER A 224 15.79 -1.08 3.94
CA SER A 224 16.55 -0.67 2.75
C SER A 224 16.58 0.87 2.61
N PRO A 225 17.74 1.51 2.80
CA PRO A 225 17.92 2.95 2.56
C PRO A 225 17.51 3.37 1.15
N GLU A 226 17.64 2.50 0.16
CA GLU A 226 17.23 2.73 -1.22
C GLU A 226 15.71 2.74 -1.37
N ILE A 227 14.97 1.82 -0.74
CA ILE A 227 13.50 1.84 -0.74
C ILE A 227 12.96 3.08 -0.05
N VAL A 228 13.58 3.45 1.07
CA VAL A 228 13.25 4.68 1.79
C VAL A 228 13.55 5.92 0.95
N ARG A 229 14.65 5.93 0.19
CA ARG A 229 14.95 6.99 -0.80
C ARG A 229 13.97 7.00 -1.98
N LEU A 230 13.39 5.87 -2.36
CA LEU A 230 12.38 5.79 -3.42
C LEU A 230 11.04 6.32 -2.95
N LEU A 231 10.64 5.99 -1.70
CA LEU A 231 9.55 6.64 -0.99
C LEU A 231 9.77 8.16 -0.93
N ALA A 232 10.98 8.61 -0.54
CA ALA A 232 11.36 10.02 -0.51
C ALA A 232 11.24 10.73 -1.86
N GLN A 233 11.73 10.11 -2.93
CA GLN A 233 11.68 10.67 -4.29
C GLN A 233 10.25 10.82 -4.78
N ARG A 234 9.38 9.86 -4.45
CA ARG A 234 7.95 9.91 -4.76
C ARG A 234 7.24 11.03 -3.98
N LEU A 235 7.54 11.15 -2.69
CA LEU A 235 6.97 12.15 -1.79
C LEU A 235 7.46 13.57 -2.12
N GLY A 236 8.69 13.74 -2.61
CA GLY A 236 9.25 15.04 -3.01
C GLY A 236 8.61 15.68 -4.25
N GLY A 237 7.56 15.08 -4.84
CA GLY A 237 6.86 15.63 -6.00
C GLY A 237 7.65 15.53 -7.31
N ARG A 238 8.74 14.75 -7.35
CA ARG A 238 9.37 14.33 -8.60
C ARG A 238 8.49 13.28 -9.25
N SER A 239 7.46 13.73 -9.94
CA SER A 239 6.77 12.90 -10.90
C SER A 239 7.80 12.51 -11.97
N LEU A 240 8.12 11.23 -12.06
CA LEU A 240 8.97 10.68 -13.12
C LEU A 240 8.14 10.60 -14.40
N THR A 241 7.67 11.76 -14.89
CA THR A 241 6.85 11.91 -16.10
C THR A 241 7.55 11.46 -17.38
N ALA A 242 8.80 11.00 -17.30
CA ALA A 242 9.54 10.39 -18.40
C ALA A 242 10.30 9.10 -18.00
N GLY A 243 9.87 8.36 -16.97
CA GLY A 243 10.56 7.12 -16.64
C GLY A 243 10.00 6.33 -15.46
N GLU A 244 8.83 5.72 -15.63
CA GLU A 244 8.44 4.57 -14.79
C GLU A 244 9.39 3.38 -15.04
N ALA A 245 9.78 3.15 -16.30
CA ALA A 245 10.87 2.23 -16.65
C ALA A 245 12.20 2.61 -15.96
N LYS A 246 12.57 3.90 -15.95
CA LYS A 246 13.80 4.35 -15.26
C LYS A 246 13.72 4.24 -13.73
N PHE A 247 12.51 4.26 -13.17
CA PHE A 247 12.28 4.05 -11.74
C PHE A 247 12.48 2.58 -11.38
N SER A 248 11.74 1.67 -12.03
CA SER A 248 11.87 0.22 -11.82
C SER A 248 13.29 -0.26 -12.15
N ASP A 249 13.94 0.29 -13.17
CA ASP A 249 15.35 0.02 -13.51
C ASP A 249 16.30 0.47 -12.39
N ARG A 250 16.10 1.65 -11.79
CA ARG A 250 16.91 2.15 -10.67
C ARG A 250 16.71 1.34 -9.40
N VAL A 251 15.47 0.92 -9.14
CA VAL A 251 15.14 0.03 -8.01
C VAL A 251 15.80 -1.34 -8.21
N THR A 252 15.70 -1.89 -9.41
CA THR A 252 16.31 -3.18 -9.77
C THR A 252 17.83 -3.12 -9.68
N ALA A 253 18.44 -2.04 -10.15
CA ALA A 253 19.88 -1.81 -10.05
C ALA A 253 20.35 -1.66 -8.60
N ALA A 254 19.58 -0.94 -7.77
CA ALA A 254 19.84 -0.82 -6.33
C ALA A 254 19.75 -2.17 -5.62
N ALA A 255 18.69 -2.95 -5.86
CA ALA A 255 18.52 -4.29 -5.30
C ALA A 255 19.63 -5.26 -5.74
N ALA A 256 20.11 -5.15 -6.99
CA ALA A 256 21.23 -5.96 -7.49
C ALA A 256 22.58 -5.60 -6.85
N SER A 257 22.77 -4.36 -6.37
CA SER A 257 24.02 -3.89 -5.77
C SER A 257 24.23 -4.32 -4.32
N LEU A 258 23.19 -4.79 -3.62
CA LEU A 258 23.20 -5.11 -2.19
C LEU A 258 23.53 -6.58 -1.84
N GLY A 259 23.82 -7.44 -2.83
CA GLY A 259 24.46 -8.73 -2.58
C GLY A 259 23.83 -9.94 -3.29
N ARG A 260 24.58 -10.44 -4.28
CA ARG A 260 24.33 -11.53 -5.26
C ARG A 260 23.52 -11.08 -6.48
N PRO A 261 23.94 -11.48 -7.70
CA PRO A 261 23.34 -11.02 -8.94
C PRO A 261 21.85 -11.33 -8.91
N ALA A 262 21.02 -10.29 -9.05
CA ALA A 262 19.64 -10.47 -9.49
C ALA A 262 19.72 -11.23 -10.81
N LYS A 263 19.55 -12.56 -10.76
CA LYS A 263 19.31 -13.31 -11.99
C LYS A 263 18.03 -12.75 -12.53
N ARG A 264 18.14 -11.91 -13.57
CA ARG A 264 17.04 -11.63 -14.48
C ARG A 264 16.59 -13.01 -14.95
N LYS A 265 15.58 -13.58 -14.30
CA LYS A 265 14.76 -14.62 -14.93
C LYS A 265 14.05 -13.86 -16.02
N THR A 266 14.69 -13.77 -17.18
CA THR A 266 14.00 -13.44 -18.41
C THR A 266 12.79 -14.34 -18.45
N ALA A 267 11.59 -13.76 -18.42
CA ALA A 267 10.36 -14.48 -18.63
C ALA A 267 10.57 -15.45 -19.80
N LYS A 268 10.25 -16.73 -19.59
CA LYS A 268 10.19 -17.68 -20.70
C LYS A 268 9.06 -17.20 -21.61
N GLY A 269 9.42 -16.43 -22.63
CA GLY A 269 8.49 -15.85 -23.59
C GLY A 269 7.68 -14.66 -23.06
N PRO A 270 7.13 -13.83 -23.95
CA PRO A 270 6.13 -12.85 -23.55
C PRO A 270 4.95 -13.61 -22.95
N VAL A 271 4.60 -13.33 -21.69
CA VAL A 271 3.27 -13.67 -21.17
C VAL A 271 2.29 -12.99 -22.10
N ASP A 272 1.37 -13.76 -22.67
CA ASP A 272 0.37 -13.22 -23.57
C ASP A 272 -0.40 -12.12 -22.83
N SER A 273 -0.14 -10.87 -23.21
CA SER A 273 -0.85 -9.71 -22.68
C SER A 273 -2.36 -9.86 -22.80
N SER A 274 -2.85 -10.74 -23.68
CA SER A 274 -4.25 -11.12 -23.78
C SER A 274 -4.75 -11.93 -22.58
N GLU A 275 -3.97 -12.81 -21.97
CA GLU A 275 -4.35 -13.58 -20.78
C GLU A 275 -4.39 -12.71 -19.53
N ALA A 276 -3.35 -11.91 -19.29
CA ALA A 276 -3.34 -10.96 -18.19
C ALA A 276 -4.45 -9.89 -18.34
N ARG A 277 -4.70 -9.42 -19.57
CA ARG A 277 -5.87 -8.58 -19.87
C ARG A 277 -7.18 -9.36 -19.73
N LYS A 278 -7.27 -10.66 -20.01
CA LYS A 278 -8.49 -11.48 -19.76
C LYS A 278 -8.71 -11.69 -18.26
N LEU A 279 -7.66 -11.87 -17.48
CA LEU A 279 -7.74 -11.91 -16.02
C LEU A 279 -8.22 -10.56 -15.50
N LEU A 280 -7.73 -9.42 -16.00
CA LEU A 280 -8.16 -8.10 -15.54
C LEU A 280 -9.51 -7.63 -16.13
N LYS A 281 -9.84 -8.02 -17.37
CA LYS A 281 -11.11 -7.77 -18.09
C LYS A 281 -12.14 -8.88 -17.89
N ARG A 282 -11.89 -9.87 -17.03
CA ARG A 282 -12.99 -10.61 -16.42
C ARG A 282 -13.76 -9.55 -15.65
N GLU A 283 -14.74 -8.96 -16.33
CA GLU A 283 -15.69 -8.04 -15.73
C GLU A 283 -16.21 -8.73 -14.46
N PRO A 284 -16.54 -7.99 -13.39
CA PRO A 284 -17.59 -8.46 -12.50
C PRO A 284 -18.67 -9.00 -13.40
N VAL A 285 -18.98 -10.29 -13.30
CA VAL A 285 -20.06 -10.87 -14.08
C VAL A 285 -21.26 -9.93 -13.94
N THR A 286 -21.53 -9.16 -14.99
CA THR A 286 -22.74 -8.34 -15.14
C THR A 286 -23.91 -9.24 -15.56
N SER A 287 -23.67 -10.56 -15.68
CA SER A 287 -24.73 -11.52 -15.86
C SER A 287 -25.48 -11.65 -14.55
N THR A 288 -26.76 -11.27 -14.58
CA THR A 288 -27.83 -11.92 -13.82
C THR A 288 -27.38 -13.27 -13.27
N GLY A 289 -26.99 -13.29 -11.99
CA GLY A 289 -26.22 -14.38 -11.42
C GLY A 289 -26.89 -15.73 -11.64
N GLN A 290 -26.24 -16.61 -12.40
CA GLN A 290 -26.58 -18.03 -12.32
C GLN A 290 -25.91 -18.60 -11.06
N ILE A 291 -26.77 -19.10 -10.18
CA ILE A 291 -26.36 -19.93 -9.06
C ILE A 291 -26.06 -21.32 -9.62
N VAL A 292 -24.82 -21.79 -9.45
CA VAL A 292 -24.42 -23.18 -9.75
C VAL A 292 -24.12 -23.84 -8.42
N ASP A 293 -24.83 -24.92 -8.11
CA ASP A 293 -24.68 -25.70 -6.86
C ASP A 293 -24.73 -24.84 -5.57
N GLY A 294 -25.63 -23.85 -5.55
CA GLY A 294 -25.81 -22.97 -4.39
C GLY A 294 -24.75 -21.86 -4.24
N GLN A 295 -23.83 -21.74 -5.20
CA GLN A 295 -22.80 -20.70 -5.20
C GLN A 295 -23.02 -19.68 -6.32
N ILE A 296 -22.84 -18.40 -5.98
CA ILE A 296 -22.76 -17.33 -6.97
C ILE A 296 -21.39 -17.45 -7.64
N SER A 297 -21.38 -17.76 -8.93
CA SER A 297 -20.15 -17.79 -9.72
C SER A 297 -19.65 -16.35 -9.95
N TYR A 298 -18.48 -16.02 -9.41
CA TYR A 298 -17.78 -14.74 -9.62
C TYR A 298 -16.73 -14.85 -10.74
#